data_AF-A0A7M3MK69-F1
#
_entry.id   AF-A0A7M3MK69-F1
#
_cell.length_a   1.000
_cell.length_b   1.000
_cell.length_c   1.000
_cell.angle_alpha   90.00
_cell.angle_beta   90.00
_cell.angle_gamma   90.00
#
_symmetry.space_group_name_H-M   'P 1'
#
loop_
_entity.id
_entity.type
_entity.pdbx_description
1 polymer ?
#
loop_
_entity_poly.entity_id
_entity_poly.type
_entity_poly.pdbx_seq_one_letter_code
_entity_poly.pdbx_strand_id
1 'polypeptide(L)'
;MGPGGPGAAAPSRRRATGWIPEQHGAWAMLTLPVVVGVWLVGATWVHLALAAFWLVGFLAFDASSRWLRSRRRRRELTPVLVYGTATLPLGLLTLVFAPHLLRWVPLYLPLLAVSLWLTARGAERSLGNDAVTVVAACLMAPVAYDAGGGDTWGPVWVAFGVLLAYFLGTVLYVKTMIRERGRPGYVHASAAYHLAGLPTA
;
A
#
# COMPACT_ATOMS: atom_id res chain seq x y z
N MET A 1 -2.56 40.65 46.85
CA MET A 1 -3.38 40.84 45.63
C MET A 1 -2.45 41.24 44.49
N GLY A 2 -2.58 40.59 43.34
CA GLY A 2 -1.86 40.92 42.09
C GLY A 2 -1.36 39.66 41.38
N PRO A 3 -1.67 39.43 40.10
CA PRO A 3 -2.37 38.21 39.68
C PRO A 3 -1.47 37.16 38.99
N GLY A 4 -1.85 35.89 39.12
CA GLY A 4 -1.28 34.78 38.36
C GLY A 4 -1.49 34.98 36.86
N GLY A 5 -0.38 35.00 36.12
CA GLY A 5 -0.40 35.08 34.66
C GLY A 5 -1.07 33.84 34.05
N PRO A 6 -1.89 34.00 33.01
CA PRO A 6 -2.56 32.87 32.36
C PRO A 6 -1.50 31.93 31.75
N GLY A 7 -1.51 30.68 32.20
CA GLY A 7 -0.68 29.62 31.62
C GLY A 7 -0.93 29.55 30.12
N ALA A 8 0.13 29.79 29.34
CA ALA A 8 0.09 29.65 27.89
C ALA A 8 -0.31 28.21 27.56
N ALA A 9 -1.56 28.04 27.11
CA ALA A 9 -2.05 26.76 26.64
C ALA A 9 -1.15 26.29 25.49
N ALA A 10 -0.46 25.16 25.69
CA ALA A 10 0.36 24.55 24.66
C ALA A 10 -0.47 24.37 23.38
N PRO A 11 0.08 24.68 22.20
CA PRO A 11 -0.67 24.55 20.95
C PRO A 11 -1.13 23.10 20.82
N SER A 12 -2.45 22.89 20.84
CA SER A 12 -3.01 21.58 20.55
C SER A 12 -2.58 21.21 19.13
N ARG A 13 -1.64 20.26 19.00
CA ARG A 13 -1.28 19.70 17.70
C ARG A 13 -2.59 19.34 17.02
N ARG A 14 -2.93 20.02 15.91
CA ARG A 14 -4.08 19.68 15.08
C ARG A 14 -3.95 18.20 14.80
N ARG A 15 -4.81 17.37 15.41
CA ARG A 15 -4.89 15.94 15.08
C ARG A 15 -5.19 15.91 13.60
N ALA A 16 -4.27 15.38 12.79
CA ALA A 16 -4.53 15.18 11.38
C ALA A 16 -5.88 14.49 11.27
N THR A 17 -6.70 14.96 10.34
CA THR A 17 -8.16 14.79 10.37
C THR A 17 -8.63 13.34 10.24
N GLY A 18 -7.74 12.34 10.23
CA GLY A 18 -8.10 10.94 10.13
C GLY A 18 -8.70 10.60 8.77
N TRP A 19 -8.55 11.45 7.76
CA TRP A 19 -9.00 11.18 6.39
C TRP A 19 -7.85 10.82 5.46
N ILE A 20 -6.64 11.35 5.70
CA ILE A 20 -5.46 11.12 4.86
C ILE A 20 -4.40 10.35 5.66
N PRO A 21 -3.78 9.29 5.09
CA PRO A 21 -2.68 8.57 5.72
C PRO A 21 -1.46 9.48 5.95
N GLU A 22 -0.88 9.45 7.16
CA GLU A 22 0.32 10.24 7.52
C GLU A 22 1.64 9.60 7.01
N GLN A 23 1.56 8.47 6.30
CA GLN A 23 2.73 7.67 5.91
C GLN A 23 3.26 8.08 4.53
N HIS A 24 4.28 8.94 4.53
CA HIS A 24 4.92 9.45 3.31
C HIS A 24 5.52 8.33 2.45
N GLY A 25 6.05 7.27 3.07
CA GLY A 25 6.64 6.12 2.35
C GLY A 25 5.63 5.24 1.62
N ALA A 26 4.37 5.17 2.09
CA ALA A 26 3.33 4.38 1.43
C ALA A 26 2.97 4.94 0.05
N TRP A 27 3.10 6.25 -0.15
CA TRP A 27 2.82 6.91 -1.43
C TRP A 27 3.78 6.47 -2.53
N ALA A 28 5.06 6.26 -2.21
CA ALA A 28 6.03 5.76 -3.20
C ALA A 28 5.70 4.33 -3.62
N MET A 29 5.32 3.45 -2.66
CA MET A 29 4.85 2.09 -2.97
C MET A 29 3.56 2.08 -3.79
N LEU A 30 2.70 3.07 -3.59
CA LEU A 30 1.43 3.19 -4.31
C LEU A 30 1.63 3.65 -5.76
N THR A 31 2.51 4.63 -6.00
CA THR A 31 2.65 5.31 -7.29
C THR A 31 3.68 4.65 -8.21
N LEU A 32 4.80 4.21 -7.66
CA LEU A 32 5.94 3.79 -8.45
C LEU A 32 5.65 2.53 -9.29
N PRO A 33 4.99 1.47 -8.78
CA PRO A 33 4.60 0.32 -9.60
C PRO A 33 3.67 0.70 -10.76
N VAL A 34 2.70 1.60 -10.52
CA VAL A 34 1.79 2.11 -11.57
C VAL A 34 2.60 2.81 -12.66
N VAL A 35 3.48 3.75 -12.28
CA VAL A 35 4.30 4.52 -13.22
C VAL A 35 5.19 3.61 -14.06
N VAL A 36 5.82 2.61 -13.44
CA VAL A 36 6.67 1.65 -14.17
C VAL A 36 5.86 0.83 -15.16
N GLY A 37 4.69 0.32 -14.77
CA GLY A 37 3.81 -0.42 -15.66
C GLY A 37 3.34 0.42 -16.85
N VAL A 38 2.90 1.66 -16.60
CA VAL A 38 2.50 2.63 -17.63
C VAL A 38 3.66 2.95 -18.56
N TRP A 39 4.86 3.16 -18.02
CA TRP A 39 6.05 3.51 -18.80
C TRP A 39 6.45 2.39 -19.78
N LEU A 40 6.30 1.13 -19.39
CA LEU A 40 6.65 -0.03 -20.22
C LEU A 40 5.68 -0.29 -21.38
N VAL A 41 4.42 0.16 -21.29
CA VAL A 41 3.39 -0.08 -22.32
C VAL A 41 2.99 1.19 -23.08
N GLY A 42 3.19 2.36 -22.48
CA GLY A 42 2.71 3.64 -22.98
C GLY A 42 1.43 4.11 -22.28
N ALA A 43 1.32 5.41 -22.04
CA ALA A 43 0.17 5.98 -21.33
C ALA A 43 -1.09 6.00 -22.20
N THR A 44 -2.20 5.55 -21.61
CA THR A 44 -3.54 5.53 -22.22
C THR A 44 -4.60 5.99 -21.19
N TRP A 45 -5.81 6.31 -21.66
CA TRP A 45 -6.91 6.76 -20.81
C TRP A 45 -7.33 5.76 -19.72
N VAL A 46 -7.16 4.46 -19.97
CA VAL A 46 -7.47 3.39 -19.00
C VAL A 46 -6.65 3.58 -17.71
N HIS A 47 -5.40 4.05 -17.83
CA HIS A 47 -4.51 4.23 -16.69
C HIS A 47 -4.99 5.33 -15.73
N LEU A 48 -5.71 6.35 -16.22
CA LEU A 48 -6.29 7.37 -15.33
C LEU A 48 -7.42 6.78 -14.48
N ALA A 49 -8.30 5.98 -15.10
CA ALA A 49 -9.35 5.28 -14.38
C ALA A 49 -8.77 4.28 -13.38
N LEU A 50 -7.77 3.49 -13.81
CA LEU A 50 -7.07 2.53 -12.96
C LEU A 50 -6.35 3.21 -11.79
N ALA A 51 -5.66 4.32 -12.01
CA ALA A 51 -4.95 5.07 -10.96
C ALA A 51 -5.94 5.65 -9.94
N ALA A 52 -7.08 6.18 -10.40
CA ALA A 52 -8.13 6.66 -9.51
C ALA A 52 -8.74 5.53 -8.68
N PHE A 53 -9.07 4.40 -9.32
CA PHE A 53 -9.54 3.19 -8.65
C PHE A 53 -8.55 2.69 -7.60
N TRP A 54 -7.27 2.62 -7.96
CA TRP A 54 -6.19 2.17 -7.09
C TRP A 54 -6.00 3.08 -5.88
N LEU A 55 -5.97 4.40 -6.10
CA LEU A 55 -5.84 5.39 -5.03
C LEU A 55 -7.02 5.32 -4.05
N VAL A 56 -8.24 5.30 -4.57
CA VAL A 56 -9.45 5.27 -3.73
C VAL A 56 -9.58 3.91 -3.02
N GLY A 57 -9.20 2.82 -3.69
CA GLY A 57 -9.10 1.49 -3.08
C GLY A 57 -8.09 1.43 -1.95
N PHE A 58 -6.93 2.07 -2.09
CA PHE A 58 -5.95 2.22 -1.02
C PHE A 58 -6.52 3.00 0.17
N LEU A 59 -7.23 4.11 -0.06
CA LEU A 59 -7.90 4.86 1.00
C LEU A 59 -8.99 4.02 1.70
N ALA A 60 -9.74 3.21 0.94
CA ALA A 60 -10.71 2.27 1.49
C ALA A 60 -10.04 1.19 2.36
N PHE A 61 -8.89 0.66 1.92
CA PHE A 61 -8.11 -0.31 2.68
C PHE A 61 -7.55 0.28 3.98
N ASP A 62 -6.99 1.49 3.95
CA ASP A 62 -6.48 2.16 5.14
C ASP A 62 -7.60 2.54 6.13
N ALA A 63 -8.73 3.04 5.62
CA ALA A 63 -9.94 3.28 6.43
C ALA A 63 -10.44 1.99 7.08
N SER A 64 -10.50 0.88 6.33
CA SER A 64 -10.95 -0.42 6.83
C SER A 64 -10.01 -0.94 7.91
N SER A 65 -8.70 -0.80 7.69
CA SER A 65 -7.67 -1.18 8.66
C SER A 65 -7.80 -0.37 9.95
N ARG A 66 -8.04 0.94 9.86
CA ARG A 66 -8.32 1.81 11.03
C ARG A 66 -9.58 1.43 11.77
N TRP A 67 -10.67 1.17 11.05
CA TRP A 67 -11.92 0.73 11.65
C TRP A 67 -11.74 -0.58 12.42
N LEU A 68 -11.03 -1.55 11.86
CA LEU A 68 -10.67 -2.80 12.53
C LEU A 68 -9.84 -2.55 13.80
N ARG A 69 -8.80 -1.71 13.73
CA ARG A 69 -7.98 -1.30 14.89
C ARG A 69 -8.79 -0.63 15.99
N SER A 70 -9.79 0.18 15.63
CA SER A 70 -10.60 0.94 16.58
C SER A 70 -11.58 0.08 17.39
N ARG A 71 -11.54 -1.26 17.25
CA ARG A 71 -12.57 -2.21 17.69
C ARG A 71 -13.93 -1.92 17.04
N ARG A 72 -13.92 -1.60 15.75
CA ARG A 72 -15.10 -1.36 14.91
C ARG A 72 -16.03 -0.24 15.42
N ARG A 73 -15.46 0.85 15.95
CA ARG A 73 -16.26 2.01 16.40
C ARG A 73 -17.02 2.64 15.24
N ARG A 74 -18.30 3.00 15.48
CA ARG A 74 -19.18 3.60 14.45
C ARG A 74 -18.60 4.86 13.80
N ARG A 75 -17.83 5.67 14.53
CA ARG A 75 -17.19 6.88 13.99
C ARG A 75 -16.21 6.61 12.85
N GLU A 76 -15.49 5.48 12.91
CA GLU A 76 -14.49 5.11 11.90
C GLU A 76 -15.13 4.36 10.71
N LEU A 77 -16.43 4.09 10.76
CA LEU A 77 -17.16 3.41 9.68
C LEU A 77 -17.45 4.35 8.50
N THR A 78 -17.64 5.65 8.76
CA THR A 78 -17.98 6.62 7.71
C THR A 78 -16.93 6.67 6.60
N PRO A 79 -15.62 6.76 6.87
CA PRO A 79 -14.61 6.71 5.81
C PRO A 79 -14.59 5.36 5.06
N VAL A 80 -14.85 4.25 5.74
CA VAL A 80 -14.93 2.91 5.10
C VAL A 80 -16.05 2.87 4.08
N LEU A 81 -17.24 3.37 4.45
CA LEU A 81 -18.39 3.41 3.55
C LEU A 81 -18.18 4.39 2.40
N VAL A 82 -17.64 5.58 2.66
CA VAL A 82 -17.40 6.60 1.62
C VAL A 82 -16.37 6.09 0.61
N TYR A 83 -15.20 5.63 1.05
CA TYR A 83 -14.18 5.15 0.12
C TYR A 83 -14.57 3.81 -0.51
N GLY A 84 -15.22 2.90 0.23
CA GLY A 84 -15.73 1.64 -0.32
C GLY A 84 -16.76 1.88 -1.42
N THR A 85 -17.74 2.76 -1.19
CA THR A 85 -18.74 3.10 -2.21
C THR A 85 -18.15 3.86 -3.39
N ALA A 86 -17.12 4.70 -3.18
CA ALA A 86 -16.41 5.37 -4.27
C ALA A 86 -15.50 4.43 -5.10
N THR A 87 -14.98 3.36 -4.48
CA THR A 87 -14.13 2.37 -5.15
C THR A 87 -14.92 1.57 -6.19
N LEU A 88 -16.20 1.26 -5.91
CA LEU A 88 -17.07 0.47 -6.80
C LEU A 88 -17.28 1.08 -8.20
N PRO A 89 -17.75 2.35 -8.35
CA PRO A 89 -17.94 2.95 -9.66
C PRO A 89 -16.62 3.15 -10.42
N LEU A 90 -15.52 3.43 -9.71
CA LEU A 90 -14.20 3.53 -10.34
C LEU A 90 -13.72 2.17 -10.86
N GLY A 91 -13.91 1.11 -10.07
CA GLY A 91 -13.60 -0.26 -10.50
C GLY A 91 -14.46 -0.68 -11.69
N LEU A 92 -15.76 -0.36 -11.67
CA LEU A 92 -16.64 -0.60 -12.80
C LEU A 92 -16.21 0.18 -14.04
N LEU A 93 -15.84 1.45 -13.89
CA LEU A 93 -15.33 2.29 -14.98
C LEU A 93 -14.04 1.70 -15.58
N THR A 94 -13.10 1.26 -14.74
CA THR A 94 -11.89 0.56 -15.19
C THR A 94 -12.23 -0.72 -15.96
N LEU A 95 -13.20 -1.51 -15.50
CA LEU A 95 -13.64 -2.72 -16.18
C LEU A 95 -14.40 -2.47 -17.49
N VAL A 96 -15.11 -1.35 -17.61
CA VAL A 96 -15.74 -0.95 -18.88
C VAL A 96 -14.68 -0.66 -19.95
N PHE A 97 -13.57 -0.02 -19.57
CA PHE A 97 -12.47 0.27 -20.51
C PHE A 97 -11.54 -0.93 -20.75
N ALA A 98 -11.35 -1.79 -19.75
CA ALA A 98 -10.42 -2.91 -19.79
C ALA A 98 -10.99 -4.14 -19.05
N PRO A 99 -11.96 -4.85 -19.65
CA PRO A 99 -12.69 -5.94 -18.99
C PRO A 99 -11.79 -7.14 -18.67
N HIS A 100 -10.71 -7.33 -19.43
CA HIS A 100 -9.73 -8.40 -19.20
C HIS A 100 -9.03 -8.28 -17.85
N LEU A 101 -9.01 -7.10 -17.22
CA LEU A 101 -8.43 -6.90 -15.89
C LEU A 101 -9.14 -7.70 -14.78
N LEU A 102 -10.34 -8.23 -15.05
CA LEU A 102 -11.05 -9.11 -14.11
C LEU A 102 -10.22 -10.34 -13.71
N ARG A 103 -9.28 -10.78 -14.56
CA ARG A 103 -8.36 -11.89 -14.27
C ARG A 103 -7.44 -11.65 -13.07
N TRP A 104 -7.23 -10.39 -12.67
CA TRP A 104 -6.42 -10.04 -11.50
C TRP A 104 -7.19 -10.11 -10.18
N VAL A 105 -8.53 -10.12 -10.22
CA VAL A 105 -9.37 -10.17 -9.01
C VAL A 105 -9.08 -11.41 -8.15
N PRO A 106 -8.98 -12.64 -8.71
CA PRO A 106 -8.62 -13.82 -7.94
C PRO A 106 -7.25 -13.72 -7.25
N LEU A 107 -6.33 -12.89 -7.76
CA LEU A 107 -5.01 -12.68 -7.17
C LEU A 107 -5.04 -11.63 -6.04
N TYR A 108 -5.77 -10.52 -6.24
CA TYR A 108 -5.88 -9.46 -5.22
C TYR A 108 -6.78 -9.83 -4.04
N LEU A 109 -7.86 -10.58 -4.28
CA LEU A 109 -8.84 -10.93 -3.26
C LEU A 109 -8.24 -11.69 -2.06
N PRO A 110 -7.41 -12.74 -2.23
CA PRO A 110 -6.75 -13.40 -1.10
C PRO A 110 -5.74 -12.48 -0.40
N LEU A 111 -4.99 -11.64 -1.13
CA LEU A 111 -4.03 -10.70 -0.53
C LEU A 111 -4.75 -9.69 0.39
N LEU A 112 -5.85 -9.12 -0.12
CA LEU A 112 -6.70 -8.20 0.64
C LEU A 112 -7.32 -8.90 1.86
N ALA A 113 -7.86 -10.11 1.68
CA ALA A 113 -8.49 -10.88 2.75
C ALA A 113 -7.50 -11.23 3.86
N VAL A 114 -6.31 -11.73 3.51
CA VAL A 114 -5.25 -12.06 4.47
C VAL A 114 -4.82 -10.81 5.22
N SER A 115 -4.60 -9.69 4.53
CA SER A 115 -4.16 -8.46 5.19
C SER A 115 -5.19 -7.89 6.16
N LEU A 116 -6.47 -7.86 5.76
CA LEU A 116 -7.56 -7.43 6.64
C LEU A 116 -7.77 -8.40 7.81
N TRP A 117 -7.61 -9.70 7.59
CA TRP A 117 -7.71 -10.71 8.65
C TRP A 117 -6.57 -10.59 9.68
N LEU A 118 -5.32 -10.42 9.22
CA LEU A 118 -4.18 -10.15 10.10
C LEU A 118 -4.39 -8.86 10.88
N THR A 119 -4.90 -7.82 10.23
CA THR A 119 -5.22 -6.54 10.88
C THR A 119 -6.32 -6.69 11.93
N ALA A 120 -7.37 -7.45 11.64
CA ALA A 120 -8.45 -7.73 12.60
C ALA A 120 -7.97 -8.52 13.83
N ARG A 121 -6.93 -9.36 13.66
CA ARG A 121 -6.28 -10.10 14.77
C ARG A 121 -5.23 -9.30 15.52
N GLY A 122 -5.00 -8.03 15.16
CA GLY A 122 -3.95 -7.19 15.75
C GLY A 122 -2.54 -7.52 15.26
N ALA A 123 -2.40 -8.39 14.26
CA ALA A 123 -1.14 -8.80 13.64
C ALA A 123 -0.76 -7.94 12.41
N GLU A 124 -1.33 -6.75 12.28
CA GLU A 124 -1.02 -5.80 11.20
C GLU A 124 0.48 -5.47 11.10
N ARG A 125 1.19 -5.54 12.24
CA ARG A 125 2.62 -5.20 12.35
C ARG A 125 3.54 -6.37 12.01
N SER A 126 2.97 -7.52 11.66
CA SER A 126 3.74 -8.71 11.31
C SER A 126 4.49 -8.48 9.99
N LEU A 127 5.67 -9.09 9.89
CA LEU A 127 6.42 -9.14 8.62
C LEU A 127 5.58 -9.73 7.48
N GLY A 128 4.73 -10.72 7.78
CA GLY A 128 3.85 -11.32 6.79
C GLY A 128 2.83 -10.33 6.23
N ASN A 129 2.19 -9.51 7.07
CA ASN A 129 1.25 -8.50 6.60
C ASN A 129 1.93 -7.42 5.74
N ASP A 130 3.11 -6.97 6.15
CA ASP A 130 3.88 -5.98 5.37
C ASP A 130 4.32 -6.58 4.03
N ALA A 131 4.77 -7.84 4.00
CA ALA A 131 5.11 -8.51 2.74
C ALA A 131 3.89 -8.66 1.82
N VAL A 132 2.72 -9.05 2.36
CA VAL A 132 1.48 -9.18 1.58
C VAL A 132 1.07 -7.84 0.95
N THR A 133 1.14 -6.75 1.71
CA THR A 133 0.79 -5.41 1.20
C THR A 133 1.80 -4.88 0.19
N VAL A 134 3.10 -5.15 0.38
CA VAL A 134 4.15 -4.84 -0.60
C VAL A 134 3.96 -5.63 -1.90
N VAL A 135 3.68 -6.93 -1.82
CA VAL A 135 3.36 -7.77 -2.99
C VAL A 135 2.14 -7.21 -3.72
N ALA A 136 1.06 -6.90 -3.01
CA ALA A 136 -0.14 -6.32 -3.60
C ALA A 136 0.16 -4.98 -4.29
N ALA A 137 0.98 -4.12 -3.69
CA ALA A 137 1.37 -2.85 -4.30
C ALA A 137 2.24 -3.06 -5.56
N CYS A 138 3.23 -3.95 -5.51
CA CYS A 138 4.12 -4.22 -6.63
C CYS A 138 3.37 -4.89 -7.80
N LEU A 139 2.38 -5.74 -7.51
CA LEU A 139 1.51 -6.35 -8.52
C LEU A 139 0.74 -5.32 -9.36
N MET A 140 0.65 -4.07 -8.92
CA MET A 140 0.05 -3.03 -9.73
C MET A 140 0.87 -2.70 -10.99
N ALA A 141 2.18 -3.00 -11.04
CA ALA A 141 2.99 -2.84 -12.24
C ALA A 141 2.53 -3.72 -13.41
N PRO A 142 2.41 -5.05 -13.27
CA PRO A 142 1.87 -5.89 -14.33
C PRO A 142 0.38 -5.62 -14.61
N VAL A 143 -0.42 -5.18 -13.63
CA VAL A 143 -1.82 -4.75 -13.87
C VAL A 143 -1.88 -3.50 -14.74
N ALA A 144 -1.04 -2.49 -14.46
CA ALA A 144 -1.00 -1.27 -15.26
C ALA A 144 -0.49 -1.57 -16.68
N TYR A 145 0.53 -2.41 -16.82
CA TYR A 145 1.01 -2.88 -18.13
C TYR A 145 -0.09 -3.59 -18.93
N ASP A 146 -0.84 -4.49 -18.27
CA ASP A 146 -1.99 -5.18 -18.86
C ASP A 146 -3.10 -4.21 -19.29
N ALA A 147 -3.38 -3.19 -18.47
CA ALA A 147 -4.39 -2.19 -18.75
C ALA A 147 -4.08 -1.36 -20.00
N GLY A 148 -2.79 -1.18 -20.32
CA GLY A 148 -2.34 -0.57 -21.56
C GLY A 148 -2.34 -1.48 -22.78
N GLY A 149 -2.64 -2.77 -22.63
CA GLY A 149 -2.66 -3.75 -23.71
C GLY A 149 -1.30 -4.39 -24.02
N GLY A 150 -0.40 -4.44 -23.03
CA GLY A 150 0.94 -4.99 -23.22
C GLY A 150 0.95 -6.50 -23.53
N ASP A 151 1.83 -6.92 -24.43
CA ASP A 151 1.94 -8.28 -24.96
C ASP A 151 3.25 -8.99 -24.55
N THR A 152 4.27 -8.22 -24.21
CA THR A 152 5.63 -8.68 -23.93
C THR A 152 5.88 -8.71 -22.42
N TRP A 153 5.51 -9.83 -21.81
CA TRP A 153 5.46 -9.96 -20.34
C TRP A 153 6.83 -10.02 -19.63
N GLY A 154 7.91 -10.36 -20.33
CA GLY A 154 9.23 -10.53 -19.74
C GLY A 154 9.71 -9.30 -18.95
N PRO A 155 9.83 -8.12 -19.59
CA PRO A 155 10.29 -6.90 -18.92
C PRO A 155 9.43 -6.49 -17.71
N VAL A 156 8.11 -6.65 -17.77
CA VAL A 156 7.24 -6.24 -16.65
C VAL A 156 7.35 -7.17 -15.45
N TRP A 157 7.58 -8.48 -15.65
CA TRP A 157 7.84 -9.39 -14.54
C TRP A 157 9.21 -9.16 -13.91
N VAL A 158 10.22 -8.79 -14.71
CA VAL A 158 11.51 -8.32 -14.18
C VAL A 158 11.32 -7.06 -13.35
N ALA A 159 10.58 -6.08 -13.86
CA ALA A 159 10.27 -4.85 -13.15
C ALA A 159 9.51 -5.13 -11.83
N PHE A 160 8.49 -6.00 -11.86
CA PHE A 160 7.80 -6.46 -10.66
C PHE A 160 8.77 -7.06 -9.64
N GLY A 161 9.67 -7.95 -10.08
CA GLY A 161 10.68 -8.56 -9.22
C GLY A 161 11.63 -7.53 -8.60
N VAL A 162 12.11 -6.57 -9.38
CA VAL A 162 12.99 -5.48 -8.91
C VAL A 162 12.26 -4.57 -7.91
N LEU A 163 11.02 -4.18 -8.20
CA LEU A 163 10.20 -3.37 -7.30
C LEU A 163 9.92 -4.10 -5.99
N LEU A 164 9.56 -5.38 -6.08
CA LEU A 164 9.34 -6.22 -4.91
C LEU A 164 10.63 -6.34 -4.09
N ALA A 165 11.76 -6.55 -4.78
CA ALA A 165 13.06 -6.65 -4.14
C ALA A 165 13.43 -5.34 -3.41
N TYR A 166 13.20 -4.20 -4.03
CA TYR A 166 13.47 -2.90 -3.45
C TYR A 166 12.57 -2.61 -2.24
N PHE A 167 11.26 -2.76 -2.39
CA PHE A 167 10.31 -2.40 -1.34
C PHE A 167 10.33 -3.36 -0.15
N LEU A 168 10.48 -4.66 -0.38
CA LEU A 168 10.59 -5.62 0.73
C LEU A 168 11.90 -5.43 1.49
N GLY A 169 13.01 -5.16 0.78
CA GLY A 169 14.30 -4.85 1.40
C GLY A 169 14.27 -3.59 2.26
N THR A 170 13.66 -2.51 1.76
CA THR A 170 13.52 -1.27 2.52
C THR A 170 12.64 -1.43 3.75
N VAL A 171 11.56 -2.22 3.69
CA VAL A 171 10.74 -2.53 4.87
C VAL A 171 11.53 -3.28 5.94
N LEU A 172 12.30 -4.31 5.54
CA LEU A 172 13.16 -5.05 6.46
C LEU A 172 14.22 -4.13 7.10
N TYR A 173 14.86 -3.29 6.29
CA TYR A 173 15.88 -2.34 6.74
C TYR A 173 15.30 -1.27 7.69
N VAL A 174 14.14 -0.69 7.38
CA VAL A 174 13.51 0.29 8.28
C VAL A 174 13.11 -0.38 9.61
N LYS A 175 12.66 -1.64 9.58
CA LYS A 175 12.38 -2.39 10.81
C LYS A 175 13.65 -2.61 11.65
N THR A 176 14.79 -2.95 11.06
CA THR A 176 16.06 -3.09 11.81
C THR A 176 16.55 -1.76 12.37
N MET A 177 16.31 -0.64 11.68
CA MET A 177 16.82 0.67 12.10
C MET A 177 15.99 1.36 13.19
N ILE A 178 14.66 1.24 13.14
CA ILE A 178 13.78 2.01 14.03
C ILE A 178 13.22 1.15 15.17
N ARG A 179 12.59 0.02 14.83
CA ARG A 179 11.58 -0.60 15.72
C ARG A 179 12.03 -1.93 16.32
N GLU A 180 12.79 -2.71 15.58
CA GLU A 180 13.38 -3.99 15.99
C GLU A 180 14.91 -3.85 16.15
N ARG A 181 15.36 -2.63 16.46
CA ARG A 181 16.77 -2.28 16.58
C ARG A 181 17.44 -3.13 17.65
N GLY A 182 18.52 -3.82 17.27
CA GLY A 182 19.27 -4.73 18.13
C GLY A 182 18.73 -6.16 18.20
N ARG A 183 17.63 -6.50 17.49
CA ARG A 183 17.19 -7.90 17.38
C ARG A 183 18.00 -8.64 16.31
N PRO A 184 18.82 -9.65 16.68
CA PRO A 184 19.73 -10.30 15.75
C PRO A 184 19.02 -11.00 14.59
N GLY A 185 17.82 -11.56 14.82
CA GLY A 185 17.02 -12.20 13.75
C GLY A 185 16.62 -11.25 12.61
N TYR A 186 16.28 -9.99 12.90
CA TYR A 186 15.95 -9.01 11.87
C TYR A 186 17.19 -8.51 11.13
N VAL A 187 18.32 -8.37 11.84
CA VAL A 187 19.60 -8.00 11.24
C VAL A 187 20.08 -9.08 10.28
N HIS A 188 20.01 -10.36 10.68
CA HIS A 188 20.36 -11.48 9.80
C HIS A 188 19.41 -11.60 8.61
N ALA A 189 18.10 -11.42 8.79
CA ALA A 189 17.15 -11.45 7.68
C ALA A 189 17.41 -10.33 6.68
N SER A 190 17.66 -9.10 7.14
CA SER A 190 18.02 -7.97 6.27
C SER A 190 19.37 -8.18 5.58
N ALA A 191 20.39 -8.66 6.30
CA ALA A 191 21.70 -8.95 5.73
C ALA A 191 21.62 -10.06 4.68
N ALA A 192 20.96 -11.19 4.97
CA ALA A 192 20.76 -12.29 4.04
C ALA A 192 20.00 -11.83 2.78
N TYR A 193 18.98 -11.00 2.96
CA TYR A 193 18.23 -10.42 1.86
C TYR A 193 19.07 -9.54 0.94
N HIS A 194 19.88 -8.63 1.50
CA HIS A 194 20.74 -7.75 0.72
C HIS A 194 21.93 -8.49 0.11
N LEU A 195 22.49 -9.50 0.79
CA LEU A 195 23.56 -10.36 0.27
C LEU A 195 23.06 -11.23 -0.89
N ALA A 196 21.83 -11.74 -0.83
CA ALA A 196 21.22 -12.47 -1.94
C ALA A 196 20.97 -11.59 -3.18
N GLY A 197 20.90 -10.27 -3.01
CA GLY A 197 20.80 -9.30 -4.11
C GLY A 197 22.14 -8.90 -4.72
N LEU A 198 23.28 -9.34 -4.16
CA LEU A 198 24.58 -9.11 -4.78
C LEU A 198 24.77 -10.09 -5.94
N PRO A 199 25.14 -9.61 -7.14
CA PRO A 199 25.56 -10.51 -8.20
C PRO A 199 26.82 -11.24 -7.74
N THR A 200 26.73 -12.55 -7.54
CA THR A 200 27.91 -13.40 -7.39
C THR A 200 28.58 -13.48 -8.76
N ALA A 201 29.76 -12.87 -8.86
CA ALA A 201 30.60 -12.83 -10.06
C ALA A 201 31.06 -14.22 -10.50
#